data_AF-A0A7S0LSG3-F1
#
_entry.id   AF-A0A7S0LSG3-F1
#
_cell.length_a   1.000
_cell.length_b   1.000
_cell.length_c   1.000
_cell.angle_alpha   90.00
_cell.angle_beta   90.00
_cell.angle_gamma   90.00
#
_symmetry.space_group_name_H-M   'P 1'
#
loop_
_entity.id
_entity.type
_entity.pdbx_description
1 polymer ?
#
loop_
_entity_poly.entity_id
_entity_poly.type
_entity_poly.pdbx_seq_one_letter_code
_entity_poly.pdbx_strand_id
1 'polypeptide(L)'
;GKIERREALLVLALIPSSTTPRRAVAEVGPRGYDPGATLVRIDGVGYTASDAAAYAPEASMLGGLKPGTGRPLNALVKMRSETGVQRTGTVGNPLFKPGQVLDEVRTSSGSAEVSFAFPPAWTLAGGPNIDVRDVRESDSAFLLSAKLPEGKTFEQLHDSFFLSVVFDPQGKYGSYGTVDDRKVLSSDLAALTLPSGGKQTYRRLALKFSPLTYNGNTVERRALLSCSSVGGSVFILVAGSLATRYKKVQPELASIQDSFRVYSTRR
;
A
#
# COMPACT_ATOMS: atom_id res chain seq x y z
N GLY A 1 43.91 -25.10 -46.00
CA GLY A 1 43.04 -23.92 -46.18
C GLY A 1 42.95 -23.22 -44.85
N LYS A 2 43.40 -21.98 -44.67
CA LYS A 2 42.86 -20.71 -45.21
C LYS A 2 41.40 -20.42 -44.80
N ILE A 3 41.29 -19.67 -43.69
CA ILE A 3 40.52 -18.43 -43.43
C ILE A 3 39.01 -18.40 -43.77
N GLU A 4 38.18 -18.03 -42.78
CA GLU A 4 37.25 -16.86 -42.77
C GLU A 4 36.34 -16.95 -41.53
N ARG A 5 36.61 -16.25 -40.42
CA ARG A 5 36.15 -14.89 -40.05
C ARG A 5 34.78 -14.49 -40.64
N ARG A 6 33.78 -14.34 -39.76
CA ARG A 6 32.68 -13.39 -39.95
C ARG A 6 32.50 -12.54 -38.69
N GLU A 7 32.85 -11.27 -38.86
CA GLU A 7 32.54 -10.16 -37.96
C GLU A 7 31.15 -9.57 -38.29
N ALA A 8 30.71 -8.72 -37.36
CA ALA A 8 29.85 -7.55 -37.52
C ALA A 8 28.32 -7.74 -37.47
N LEU A 9 27.70 -7.21 -36.40
CA LEU A 9 26.99 -5.93 -36.49
C LEU A 9 26.75 -5.35 -35.08
N LEU A 10 27.51 -4.33 -34.70
CA LEU A 10 27.26 -3.51 -33.52
C LEU A 10 26.65 -2.19 -34.00
N VAL A 11 25.38 -1.94 -33.69
CA VAL A 11 24.69 -0.69 -34.04
C VAL A 11 24.93 0.31 -32.92
N LEU A 12 25.81 1.29 -33.18
CA LEU A 12 25.97 2.50 -32.38
C LEU A 12 24.85 3.49 -32.75
N ALA A 13 23.98 3.83 -31.79
CA ALA A 13 23.05 4.94 -31.93
C ALA A 13 23.65 6.21 -31.29
N LEU A 14 23.89 7.21 -32.14
CA LEU A 14 24.28 8.57 -31.81
C LEU A 14 23.12 9.34 -31.16
N ILE A 15 23.35 9.94 -29.99
CA ILE A 15 22.45 10.93 -29.37
C ILE A 15 23.08 12.32 -29.56
N PRO A 16 22.43 13.27 -30.23
CA PRO A 16 22.87 14.67 -30.22
C PRO A 16 22.45 15.37 -28.92
N SER A 17 23.45 15.95 -28.28
CA SER A 17 23.37 16.93 -27.20
C SER A 17 22.79 18.25 -27.71
N SER A 18 21.88 18.88 -26.95
CA SER A 18 21.67 20.32 -27.04
C SER A 18 21.28 20.91 -25.69
N THR A 19 21.77 22.12 -25.50
CA THR A 19 22.16 22.75 -24.23
C THR A 19 21.48 24.12 -24.16
N THR A 20 20.60 24.34 -23.17
CA THR A 20 20.17 25.65 -22.56
C THR A 20 19.45 26.70 -23.45
N PRO A 21 18.72 27.73 -22.92
CA PRO A 21 18.99 28.49 -21.68
C PRO A 21 17.83 28.75 -20.69
N ARG A 22 18.26 29.13 -19.48
CA ARG A 22 17.53 29.76 -18.37
C ARG A 22 16.72 30.98 -18.81
N ARG A 23 15.56 31.17 -18.18
CA ARG A 23 14.91 32.48 -18.03
C ARG A 23 14.47 32.68 -16.58
N ALA A 24 15.07 33.68 -15.93
CA ALA A 24 14.57 34.35 -14.73
C ALA A 24 13.59 35.48 -15.19
N VAL A 25 12.73 36.16 -14.44
CA VAL A 25 12.51 36.52 -13.03
C VAL A 25 11.02 36.94 -12.96
N ALA A 26 10.34 36.84 -11.81
CA ALA A 26 9.41 37.89 -11.35
C ALA A 26 9.16 37.74 -9.84
N GLU A 27 9.78 38.63 -9.06
CA GLU A 27 9.43 38.94 -7.68
C GLU A 27 8.02 39.55 -7.62
N VAL A 28 7.23 39.15 -6.62
CA VAL A 28 6.10 39.94 -6.11
C VAL A 28 6.25 40.01 -4.59
N GLY A 29 6.40 41.24 -4.10
CA GLY A 29 6.59 41.58 -2.68
C GLY A 29 5.33 41.46 -1.81
N PRO A 30 5.44 41.82 -0.52
CA PRO A 30 4.64 41.23 0.55
C PRO A 30 3.42 42.08 0.95
N ARG A 31 2.34 41.42 1.40
CA ARG A 31 1.28 42.04 2.20
C ARG A 31 0.71 41.04 3.22
N GLY A 32 0.57 41.50 4.47
CA GLY A 32 -0.34 40.92 5.46
C GLY A 32 0.35 40.31 6.68
N TYR A 33 0.66 41.16 7.67
CA TYR A 33 0.99 40.76 9.05
C TYR A 33 -0.32 40.75 9.87
N ASP A 34 -0.68 39.61 10.43
CA ASP A 34 -1.82 39.44 11.35
C ASP A 34 -1.27 38.99 12.73
N PRO A 35 -1.33 39.84 13.77
CA PRO A 35 -0.78 39.52 15.09
C PRO A 35 -1.83 38.79 15.94
N GLY A 36 -1.97 37.48 15.74
CA GLY A 36 -2.89 36.66 16.55
C GLY A 36 -2.52 35.18 16.75
N ALA A 37 -1.49 34.65 16.08
CA ALA A 37 -1.15 33.23 16.18
C ALA A 37 0.09 33.00 17.04
N THR A 38 -0.11 32.38 18.21
CA THR A 38 0.95 31.83 19.06
C THR A 38 1.69 30.74 18.28
N LEU A 39 2.94 31.04 17.89
CA LEU A 39 3.85 30.14 17.19
C LEU A 39 4.43 29.09 18.15
N VAL A 40 4.05 27.82 17.99
CA VAL A 40 4.88 26.69 18.43
C VAL A 40 5.80 26.33 17.27
N ARG A 41 7.09 26.67 17.41
CA ARG A 41 8.15 26.26 16.48
C ARG A 41 8.51 24.80 16.74
N ILE A 42 8.22 23.92 15.79
CA ILE A 42 8.92 22.64 15.60
C ILE A 42 9.16 22.49 14.09
N ASP A 43 10.36 22.04 13.72
CA ASP A 43 10.93 22.03 12.38
C ASP A 43 10.04 21.40 11.29
N GLY A 44 9.42 22.28 10.49
CA GLY A 44 9.36 22.17 9.04
C GLY A 44 8.69 20.96 8.39
N VAL A 45 7.38 20.75 8.60
CA VAL A 45 6.32 20.56 7.58
C VAL A 45 4.98 20.70 8.33
N GLY A 46 4.28 21.81 8.16
CA GLY A 46 2.98 22.05 8.80
C GLY A 46 1.83 21.42 8.00
N TYR A 47 1.03 20.57 8.63
CA TYR A 47 -0.28 20.15 8.12
C TYR A 47 -1.35 20.91 8.90
N THR A 48 -2.27 21.59 8.19
CA THR A 48 -3.43 22.22 8.82
C THR A 48 -4.52 21.18 9.07
N ALA A 49 -5.18 21.28 10.22
CA ALA A 49 -6.27 20.39 10.63
C ALA A 49 -7.54 20.50 9.74
N SER A 50 -7.55 21.39 8.75
CA SER A 50 -8.70 21.68 7.88
C SER A 50 -8.89 20.72 6.71
N ASP A 51 -7.88 19.92 6.36
CA ASP A 51 -7.97 19.02 5.19
C ASP A 51 -8.44 17.59 5.54
N ALA A 52 -8.53 17.27 6.83
CA ALA A 52 -8.98 15.97 7.33
C ALA A 52 -10.51 15.85 7.48
N ALA A 53 -11.25 16.94 7.34
CA ALA A 53 -12.69 17.00 7.65
C ALA A 53 -13.63 16.70 6.45
N ALA A 54 -13.10 16.45 5.25
CA ALA A 54 -13.91 16.30 4.03
C ALA A 54 -14.22 14.84 3.62
N TYR A 55 -13.84 13.84 4.43
CA TYR A 55 -14.07 12.42 4.11
C TYR A 55 -14.74 11.68 5.26
N ALA A 56 -16.06 11.80 5.36
CA ALA A 56 -16.91 10.87 6.10
C ALA A 56 -18.26 10.74 5.38
N PRO A 57 -18.60 9.60 4.78
CA PRO A 57 -19.99 9.26 4.50
C PRO A 57 -20.57 8.43 5.66
N GLU A 58 -21.86 8.62 5.85
CA GLU A 58 -22.68 8.13 6.95
C GLU A 58 -22.61 6.61 7.18
N ALA A 59 -22.09 6.21 8.34
CA ALA A 59 -22.25 4.87 8.88
C ALA A 59 -23.61 4.80 9.61
N SER A 60 -24.67 4.51 8.87
CA SER A 60 -25.95 4.10 9.45
C SER A 60 -26.50 2.96 8.62
N MET A 61 -26.25 1.72 9.07
CA MET A 61 -27.11 0.53 8.97
C MET A 61 -26.41 -0.64 9.68
N LEU A 62 -26.41 -0.62 11.03
CA LEU A 62 -25.99 -1.77 11.82
C LEU A 62 -27.24 -2.60 12.18
N GLY A 63 -27.40 -3.74 11.51
CA GLY A 63 -28.44 -4.72 11.79
C GLY A 63 -28.32 -5.28 13.21
N GLY A 64 -29.43 -5.23 13.95
CA GLY A 64 -29.52 -5.62 15.35
C GLY A 64 -29.18 -7.09 15.61
N LEU A 65 -28.34 -7.31 16.61
CA LEU A 65 -28.21 -8.59 17.29
C LEU A 65 -29.06 -8.56 18.56
N LYS A 66 -29.98 -9.52 18.67
CA LYS A 66 -30.85 -9.73 19.84
C LYS A 66 -29.98 -9.99 21.10
N PRO A 67 -30.26 -9.33 22.24
CA PRO A 67 -29.60 -9.65 23.50
C PRO A 67 -30.13 -10.99 24.03
N GLY A 68 -29.24 -11.95 24.32
CA GLY A 68 -29.71 -13.21 24.92
C GLY A 68 -28.75 -14.40 25.03
N THR A 69 -27.47 -14.31 24.67
CA THR A 69 -26.52 -15.41 24.96
C THR A 69 -25.34 -14.90 25.77
N GLY A 70 -25.25 -15.35 27.02
CA GLY A 70 -24.31 -14.93 28.07
C GLY A 70 -22.82 -15.15 27.75
N ARG A 71 -22.29 -14.42 26.77
CA ARG A 71 -20.85 -14.19 26.65
C ARG A 71 -20.49 -12.95 27.47
N PRO A 72 -19.40 -12.97 28.27
CA PRO A 72 -19.00 -11.82 29.06
C PRO A 72 -18.81 -10.59 28.17
N LEU A 73 -19.26 -9.43 28.65
CA LEU A 73 -19.23 -8.13 27.95
C LEU A 73 -17.84 -7.70 27.43
N ASN A 74 -16.77 -8.36 27.90
CA ASN A 74 -15.38 -8.11 27.49
C ASN A 74 -14.93 -8.95 26.27
N ALA A 75 -15.80 -9.78 25.71
CA ALA A 75 -15.58 -10.31 24.37
C ALA A 75 -15.89 -9.17 23.38
N LEU A 76 -14.98 -8.19 23.31
CA LEU A 76 -14.93 -7.22 22.22
C LEU A 76 -14.99 -8.06 20.95
N VAL A 77 -16.15 -8.07 20.28
CA VAL A 77 -16.32 -8.84 19.05
C VAL A 77 -15.30 -8.24 18.11
N LYS A 78 -14.19 -8.97 17.90
CA LYS A 78 -13.11 -8.52 17.04
C LYS A 78 -13.69 -8.41 15.65
N MET A 79 -14.10 -7.19 15.31
CA MET A 79 -14.57 -6.89 13.98
C MET A 79 -13.44 -7.26 13.02
N ARG A 80 -13.82 -7.93 11.93
CA ARG A 80 -12.85 -8.26 10.89
C ARG A 80 -12.36 -6.94 10.31
N SER A 81 -11.05 -6.80 10.18
CA SER A 81 -10.47 -5.61 9.56
C SER A 81 -10.96 -5.45 8.13
N GLU A 82 -11.38 -4.23 7.80
CA GLU A 82 -11.76 -3.85 6.45
C GLU A 82 -10.50 -3.68 5.59
N THR A 83 -10.50 -4.33 4.42
CA THR A 83 -9.40 -4.26 3.46
C THR A 83 -9.81 -3.59 2.16
N GLY A 84 -11.10 -3.34 1.94
CA GLY A 84 -11.67 -2.90 0.67
C GLY A 84 -11.63 -3.96 -0.44
N VAL A 85 -11.06 -5.13 -0.17
CA VAL A 85 -10.83 -6.22 -1.12
C VAL A 85 -11.64 -7.43 -0.69
N GLN A 86 -12.47 -7.95 -1.59
CA GLN A 86 -13.17 -9.22 -1.42
C GLN A 86 -12.82 -10.18 -2.55
N ARG A 87 -12.28 -11.34 -2.22
CA ARG A 87 -12.00 -12.42 -3.20
C ARG A 87 -13.30 -12.84 -3.89
N THR A 88 -13.29 -12.93 -5.22
CA THR A 88 -14.48 -13.29 -6.02
C THR A 88 -14.66 -14.80 -6.18
N GLY A 89 -13.56 -15.57 -6.02
CA GLY A 89 -13.53 -16.99 -6.34
C GLY A 89 -14.09 -17.93 -5.26
N THR A 90 -15.23 -18.53 -5.56
CA THR A 90 -15.59 -19.93 -5.25
C THR A 90 -14.95 -20.91 -6.25
N VAL A 91 -14.22 -20.39 -7.25
CA VAL A 91 -13.71 -21.11 -8.43
C VAL A 91 -12.19 -20.95 -8.48
N GLY A 92 -11.46 -21.94 -7.97
CA GLY A 92 -9.99 -21.97 -7.99
C GLY A 92 -9.36 -21.59 -6.65
N ASN A 93 -8.49 -22.46 -6.16
CA ASN A 93 -7.61 -22.15 -5.04
C ASN A 93 -6.77 -20.92 -5.44
N PRO A 94 -6.73 -19.85 -4.65
CA PRO A 94 -5.92 -18.64 -4.94
C PRO A 94 -4.42 -18.94 -5.02
N LEU A 95 -4.02 -20.14 -4.61
CA LEU A 95 -2.68 -20.66 -4.77
C LEU A 95 -2.50 -21.18 -6.19
N PHE A 96 -1.79 -20.41 -7.01
CA PHE A 96 -1.27 -20.90 -8.29
C PHE A 96 -0.22 -21.98 -8.07
N LYS A 97 0.66 -21.77 -7.08
CA LYS A 97 1.72 -22.67 -6.61
C LYS A 97 1.95 -22.45 -5.11
N PRO A 98 2.54 -23.40 -4.36
CA PRO A 98 3.00 -23.13 -3.01
C PRO A 98 3.86 -21.86 -2.95
N GLY A 99 3.53 -20.94 -2.05
CA GLY A 99 4.22 -19.64 -1.94
C GLY A 99 3.86 -18.62 -3.03
N GLN A 100 2.75 -18.79 -3.77
CA GLN A 100 2.29 -17.82 -4.76
C GLN A 100 0.78 -17.61 -4.69
N VAL A 101 0.36 -16.35 -4.66
CA VAL A 101 -1.03 -15.94 -4.83
C VAL A 101 -1.25 -15.52 -6.28
N LEU A 102 -2.33 -16.01 -6.88
CA LEU A 102 -2.97 -15.46 -8.07
C LEU A 102 -4.48 -15.55 -7.81
N ASP A 103 -5.14 -14.41 -7.68
CA ASP A 103 -6.55 -14.38 -7.31
C ASP A 103 -7.28 -13.21 -7.98
N GLU A 104 -8.59 -13.37 -8.18
CA GLU A 104 -9.45 -12.29 -8.60
C GLU A 104 -10.12 -11.67 -7.36
N VAL A 105 -10.08 -10.35 -7.31
CA VAL A 105 -10.63 -9.56 -6.20
C VAL A 105 -11.61 -8.53 -6.70
N ARG A 106 -12.68 -8.34 -5.93
CA ARG A 106 -13.66 -7.29 -6.06
C ARG A 106 -13.33 -6.15 -5.11
N THR A 107 -13.48 -4.94 -5.62
CA THR A 107 -13.38 -3.68 -4.89
C THR A 107 -14.66 -2.88 -5.11
N SER A 108 -14.78 -1.72 -4.47
CA SER A 108 -15.90 -0.80 -4.70
C SER A 108 -16.00 -0.30 -6.15
N SER A 109 -14.88 -0.23 -6.87
CA SER A 109 -14.82 0.32 -8.24
C SER A 109 -14.85 -0.75 -9.34
N GLY A 110 -14.77 -2.04 -9.01
CA GLY A 110 -14.73 -3.14 -9.98
C GLY A 110 -13.93 -4.35 -9.54
N SER A 111 -13.59 -5.23 -10.49
CA SER A 111 -12.76 -6.42 -10.28
C SER A 111 -11.33 -6.22 -10.79
N ALA A 112 -10.35 -6.86 -10.16
CA ALA A 112 -8.97 -6.92 -10.62
C ALA A 112 -8.37 -8.31 -10.34
N GLU A 113 -7.37 -8.70 -11.12
CA GLU A 113 -6.54 -9.87 -10.82
C GLU A 113 -5.28 -9.41 -10.09
N VAL A 114 -4.90 -10.11 -9.01
CA VAL A 114 -3.73 -9.78 -8.20
C VAL A 114 -2.83 -10.99 -8.07
N SER A 115 -1.53 -10.76 -8.07
CA SER A 115 -0.55 -11.82 -7.88
C SER A 115 0.67 -11.35 -7.09
N PHE A 116 1.21 -12.21 -6.23
CA PHE A 116 2.52 -12.01 -5.59
C PHE A 116 3.06 -13.33 -5.07
N ALA A 117 4.38 -13.41 -4.87
CA ALA A 117 5.04 -14.52 -4.22
C ALA A 117 5.24 -14.23 -2.73
N PHE A 118 5.27 -15.28 -1.91
CA PHE A 118 5.55 -15.23 -0.49
C PHE A 118 6.34 -16.47 -0.04
N PRO A 119 7.07 -16.42 1.08
CA PRO A 119 7.84 -17.56 1.56
C PRO A 119 6.96 -18.81 1.72
N PRO A 120 7.34 -19.99 1.20
CA PRO A 120 6.50 -21.19 1.26
C PRO A 120 6.14 -21.65 2.68
N ALA A 121 6.90 -21.21 3.69
CA ALA A 121 6.61 -21.47 5.10
C ALA A 121 5.42 -20.66 5.65
N TRP A 122 5.06 -19.55 5.00
CA TRP A 122 3.92 -18.73 5.41
C TRP A 122 2.62 -19.37 4.93
N THR A 123 1.54 -19.11 5.66
CA THR A 123 0.22 -19.68 5.38
C THR A 123 -0.71 -18.59 4.85
N LEU A 124 -1.40 -18.88 3.75
CA LEU A 124 -2.51 -18.05 3.28
C LEU A 124 -3.71 -18.21 4.23
N ALA A 125 -4.13 -17.12 4.86
CA ALA A 125 -5.28 -17.10 5.74
C ALA A 125 -6.57 -17.36 4.95
N GLY A 126 -7.45 -18.16 5.54
CA GLY A 126 -8.81 -18.32 5.03
C GLY A 126 -9.65 -17.06 5.19
N GLY A 127 -10.65 -16.88 4.32
CA GLY A 127 -11.58 -15.77 4.37
C GLY A 127 -11.65 -14.97 3.06
N PRO A 128 -12.43 -13.88 3.05
CA PRO A 128 -12.66 -13.06 1.87
C PRO A 128 -11.52 -12.10 1.55
N ASN A 129 -10.56 -11.91 2.46
CA ASN A 129 -9.44 -11.01 2.27
C ASN A 129 -8.21 -11.81 1.83
N ILE A 130 -7.24 -11.15 1.18
CA ILE A 130 -5.94 -11.76 0.87
C ILE A 130 -4.96 -11.39 1.98
N ASP A 131 -4.53 -12.39 2.74
CA ASP A 131 -3.62 -12.24 3.88
C ASP A 131 -2.76 -13.50 4.02
N VAL A 132 -1.45 -13.39 3.90
CA VAL A 132 -0.47 -14.46 4.13
C VAL A 132 0.31 -14.16 5.40
N ARG A 133 0.58 -15.18 6.22
CA ARG A 133 1.16 -14.99 7.56
C ARG A 133 2.21 -16.03 7.90
N ASP A 134 3.27 -15.58 8.55
CA ASP A 134 4.02 -16.42 9.47
C ASP A 134 3.38 -16.31 10.86
N VAL A 135 2.62 -17.32 11.24
CA VAL A 135 1.91 -17.34 12.53
C VAL A 135 2.89 -17.43 13.69
N ARG A 136 4.06 -18.05 13.51
CA ARG A 136 5.04 -18.23 14.58
C ARG A 136 5.75 -16.92 14.89
N GLU A 137 6.06 -16.17 13.84
CA GLU A 137 6.96 -15.03 13.93
C GLU A 137 6.23 -13.67 13.82
N SER A 138 4.91 -13.70 13.63
CA SER A 138 4.06 -12.50 13.50
C SER A 138 4.38 -11.60 12.31
N ASP A 139 4.95 -12.19 11.25
CA ASP A 139 5.12 -11.56 9.95
C ASP A 139 3.86 -11.78 9.10
N SER A 140 3.56 -10.81 8.23
CA SER A 140 2.43 -10.98 7.31
C SER A 140 2.56 -10.12 6.08
N ALA A 141 1.90 -10.55 5.01
CA ALA A 141 1.60 -9.69 3.88
C ALA A 141 0.11 -9.75 3.56
N PHE A 142 -0.51 -8.59 3.32
CA PHE A 142 -1.95 -8.50 3.07
C PHE A 142 -2.26 -7.40 2.07
N LEU A 143 -3.37 -7.57 1.37
CA LEU A 143 -3.82 -6.65 0.33
C LEU A 143 -4.88 -5.70 0.87
N LEU A 144 -4.73 -4.42 0.58
CA LEU A 144 -5.73 -3.38 0.76
C LEU A 144 -6.13 -2.80 -0.59
N SER A 145 -7.31 -2.19 -0.66
CA SER A 145 -7.70 -1.33 -1.78
C SER A 145 -8.52 -0.13 -1.33
N ALA A 146 -8.35 0.98 -2.03
CA ALA A 146 -9.14 2.19 -1.86
C ALA A 146 -9.53 2.78 -3.22
N LYS A 147 -10.59 3.58 -3.27
CA LYS A 147 -10.98 4.31 -4.49
C LYS A 147 -9.88 5.32 -4.85
N LEU A 148 -9.55 5.42 -6.14
CA LEU A 148 -8.69 6.49 -6.65
C LEU A 148 -9.44 7.84 -6.51
N PRO A 149 -8.87 8.85 -5.83
CA PRO A 149 -9.49 10.16 -5.71
C PRO A 149 -9.82 10.78 -7.07
N GLU A 150 -11.00 11.38 -7.17
CA GLU A 150 -11.48 11.98 -8.42
C GLU A 150 -10.56 13.12 -8.87
N GLY A 151 -10.30 13.19 -10.18
CA GLY A 151 -9.41 14.19 -10.77
C GLY A 151 -7.92 14.02 -10.49
N LYS A 152 -7.50 12.94 -9.80
CA LYS A 152 -6.08 12.64 -9.55
C LYS A 152 -5.62 11.41 -10.32
N THR A 153 -4.38 11.44 -10.78
CA THR A 153 -3.69 10.22 -11.26
C THR A 153 -2.97 9.54 -10.11
N PHE A 154 -2.63 8.27 -10.27
CA PHE A 154 -1.95 7.48 -9.24
C PHE A 154 -0.58 8.06 -8.85
N GLU A 155 0.15 8.61 -9.81
CA GLU A 155 1.46 9.23 -9.61
C GLU A 155 1.38 10.47 -8.72
N GLN A 156 0.25 11.20 -8.78
CA GLN A 156 0.00 12.41 -8.02
C GLN A 156 -0.45 12.15 -6.57
N LEU A 157 -0.68 10.90 -6.19
CA LEU A 157 -1.08 10.56 -4.83
C LEU A 157 0.07 10.79 -3.87
N HIS A 158 -0.19 11.58 -2.83
CA HIS A 158 0.77 11.85 -1.76
C HIS A 158 0.85 10.67 -0.78
N ASP A 159 1.97 10.54 -0.08
CA ASP A 159 2.19 9.45 0.88
C ASP A 159 1.10 9.39 1.95
N SER A 160 0.52 10.54 2.33
CA SER A 160 -0.59 10.64 3.27
C SER A 160 -1.82 9.84 2.86
N PHE A 161 -2.12 9.70 1.56
CA PHE A 161 -3.20 8.85 1.07
C PHE A 161 -2.93 7.36 1.40
N PHE A 162 -1.71 6.90 1.19
CA PHE A 162 -1.36 5.50 1.48
C PHE A 162 -1.37 5.25 2.99
N LEU A 163 -0.90 6.21 3.79
CA LEU A 163 -0.96 6.12 5.25
C LEU A 163 -2.40 6.10 5.77
N SER A 164 -3.31 6.89 5.19
CA SER A 164 -4.72 6.89 5.62
C SER A 164 -5.40 5.55 5.35
N VAL A 165 -5.08 4.89 4.22
CA VAL A 165 -5.62 3.55 3.90
C VAL A 165 -5.02 2.46 4.80
N VAL A 166 -3.71 2.51 5.07
CA VAL A 166 -3.03 1.48 5.90
C VAL A 166 -3.42 1.58 7.39
N PHE A 167 -3.63 2.79 7.88
CA PHE A 167 -3.97 3.09 9.27
C PHE A 167 -5.43 3.48 9.44
N ASP A 168 -6.29 3.05 8.51
CA ASP A 168 -7.72 3.24 8.62
C ASP A 168 -8.22 2.70 9.98
N PRO A 169 -9.09 3.42 10.72
CA PRO A 169 -9.62 2.96 12.00
C PRO A 169 -10.36 1.62 11.94
N GLN A 170 -10.94 1.24 10.79
CA GLN A 170 -11.56 -0.07 10.56
C GLN A 170 -10.55 -1.09 9.98
N GLY A 171 -9.34 -0.65 9.65
CA GLY A 171 -8.28 -1.45 9.06
C GLY A 171 -7.48 -2.29 10.05
N LYS A 172 -6.51 -3.06 9.51
CA LYS A 172 -5.72 -4.05 10.27
C LYS A 172 -4.87 -3.42 11.38
N TYR A 173 -4.32 -2.23 11.15
CA TYR A 173 -3.47 -1.53 12.12
C TYR A 173 -4.19 -0.44 12.91
N GLY A 174 -5.33 0.09 12.44
CA GLY A 174 -6.10 1.12 13.15
C GLY A 174 -7.23 0.59 14.05
N SER A 175 -7.65 -0.67 13.88
CA SER A 175 -8.80 -1.27 14.62
C SER A 175 -8.69 -1.28 16.15
N TYR A 176 -7.51 -1.08 16.73
CA TYR A 176 -7.34 -1.00 18.18
C TYR A 176 -7.10 0.43 18.68
N GLY A 177 -6.95 1.41 17.80
CA GLY A 177 -6.66 2.81 18.15
C GLY A 177 -5.83 3.51 17.08
N THR A 178 -5.75 4.84 17.18
CA THR A 178 -4.96 5.68 16.28
C THR A 178 -3.48 5.31 16.36
N VAL A 179 -2.83 5.23 15.20
CA VAL A 179 -1.38 4.99 15.08
C VAL A 179 -0.66 6.33 14.92
N ASP A 180 -0.31 6.96 16.03
CA ASP A 180 0.32 8.29 16.04
C ASP A 180 1.80 8.24 15.63
N ASP A 181 2.55 7.27 16.16
CA ASP A 181 3.95 7.05 15.78
C ASP A 181 4.01 6.25 14.47
N ARG A 182 4.03 6.99 13.35
CA ARG A 182 4.20 6.45 12.00
C ARG A 182 5.10 7.36 11.17
N LYS A 183 6.01 6.75 10.42
CA LYS A 183 6.99 7.46 9.58
C LYS A 183 7.22 6.72 8.27
N VAL A 184 7.21 7.49 7.18
CA VAL A 184 7.70 7.05 5.86
C VAL A 184 9.21 7.18 5.86
N LEU A 185 9.90 6.06 5.59
CA LEU A 185 11.36 5.99 5.50
C LEU A 185 11.84 6.21 4.07
N SER A 186 11.09 5.71 3.08
CA SER A 186 11.31 5.95 1.65
C SER A 186 9.99 5.87 0.89
N SER A 187 9.93 6.56 -0.25
CA SER A 187 8.82 6.48 -1.20
C SER A 187 9.36 6.69 -2.61
N ASP A 188 9.29 5.65 -3.43
CA ASP A 188 9.85 5.64 -4.79
C ASP A 188 8.80 5.20 -5.81
N LEU A 189 8.83 5.80 -6.99
CA LEU A 189 8.04 5.33 -8.14
C LEU A 189 8.89 4.39 -9.00
N ALA A 190 8.34 3.22 -9.33
CA ALA A 190 8.94 2.21 -10.18
C ALA A 190 7.99 1.90 -11.34
N ALA A 191 8.47 2.00 -12.58
CA ALA A 191 7.73 1.54 -13.76
C ALA A 191 8.13 0.09 -14.06
N LEU A 192 7.17 -0.82 -14.02
CA LEU A 192 7.40 -2.23 -14.32
C LEU A 192 6.80 -2.58 -15.69
N THR A 193 7.56 -3.32 -16.49
CA THR A 193 7.05 -3.87 -17.74
C THR A 193 6.18 -5.10 -17.44
N LEU A 194 4.94 -5.06 -17.91
CA LEU A 194 4.00 -6.17 -17.80
C LEU A 194 4.30 -7.24 -18.84
N PRO A 195 3.88 -8.50 -18.63
CA PRO A 195 4.00 -9.56 -19.65
C PRO A 195 3.35 -9.21 -20.98
N SER A 196 2.35 -8.33 -20.98
CA SER A 196 1.67 -7.81 -22.18
C SER A 196 2.48 -6.76 -22.96
N GLY A 197 3.65 -6.36 -22.47
CA GLY A 197 4.50 -5.31 -23.08
C GLY A 197 4.18 -3.88 -22.62
N GLY A 198 3.06 -3.68 -21.91
CA GLY A 198 2.73 -2.37 -21.31
C GLY A 198 3.63 -2.03 -20.11
N LYS A 199 3.71 -0.74 -19.76
CA LYS A 199 4.33 -0.29 -18.50
C LYS A 199 3.25 0.03 -17.48
N GLN A 200 3.48 -0.35 -16.23
CA GLN A 200 2.60 0.00 -15.12
C GLN A 200 3.42 0.63 -13.99
N THR A 201 2.92 1.75 -13.48
CA THR A 201 3.55 2.45 -12.37
C THR A 201 3.21 1.75 -11.06
N TYR A 202 4.24 1.56 -10.24
CA TYR A 202 4.13 1.11 -8.86
C TYR A 202 4.76 2.17 -7.95
N ARG A 203 4.13 2.44 -6.81
CA ARG A 203 4.76 3.20 -5.73
C ARG A 203 5.23 2.23 -4.65
N ARG A 204 6.47 2.37 -4.23
CA ARG A 204 7.12 1.54 -3.21
C ARG A 204 7.41 2.40 -2.00
N LEU A 205 6.83 2.05 -0.85
CA LEU A 205 7.08 2.76 0.40
C LEU A 205 7.71 1.84 1.43
N ALA A 206 8.59 2.38 2.26
CA ALA A 206 9.05 1.74 3.49
C ALA A 206 8.53 2.52 4.70
N LEU A 207 7.92 1.83 5.66
CA LEU A 207 7.30 2.43 6.84
C LEU A 207 7.95 1.91 8.13
N LYS A 208 8.04 2.79 9.14
CA LYS A 208 8.17 2.43 10.56
C LYS A 208 6.93 2.95 11.28
N PHE A 209 6.31 2.13 12.14
CA PHE A 209 5.11 2.54 12.87
C PHE A 209 4.88 1.68 14.13
N SER A 210 4.06 2.16 15.05
CA SER A 210 3.82 1.50 16.34
C SER A 210 2.31 1.39 16.63
N PRO A 211 1.58 0.42 16.04
CA PRO A 211 0.15 0.29 16.25
C PRO A 211 -0.16 -0.26 17.64
N LEU A 212 -1.35 0.10 18.13
CA LEU A 212 -1.90 -0.47 19.35
C LEU A 212 -2.35 -1.92 19.09
N THR A 213 -2.11 -2.79 20.06
CA THR A 213 -2.58 -4.18 20.03
C THR A 213 -3.85 -4.33 20.83
N TYR A 214 -4.52 -5.48 20.68
CA TYR A 214 -5.71 -5.83 21.46
C TYR A 214 -5.51 -5.70 22.99
N ASN A 215 -4.28 -5.92 23.48
CA ASN A 215 -3.96 -5.82 24.91
C ASN A 215 -3.60 -4.39 25.36
N GLY A 216 -3.78 -3.38 24.51
CA GLY A 216 -3.42 -2.00 24.83
C GLY A 216 -1.91 -1.70 24.82
N ASN A 217 -1.08 -2.64 24.34
CA ASN A 217 0.36 -2.42 24.17
C ASN A 217 0.66 -1.93 22.76
N THR A 218 1.59 -0.97 22.62
CA THR A 218 2.16 -0.59 21.33
C THR A 218 3.28 -1.55 20.94
N VAL A 219 3.33 -1.92 19.66
CA VAL A 219 4.35 -2.87 19.17
C VAL A 219 5.02 -2.29 17.93
N GLU A 220 6.31 -1.96 18.01
CA GLU A 220 7.02 -1.41 16.85
C GLU A 220 7.05 -2.38 15.67
N ARG A 221 6.67 -1.88 14.50
CA ARG A 221 6.63 -2.61 13.23
C ARG A 221 7.34 -1.85 12.12
N ARG A 222 7.74 -2.61 11.11
CA ARG A 222 8.24 -2.10 9.84
C ARG A 222 7.55 -2.82 8.70
N ALA A 223 7.25 -2.08 7.64
CA ALA A 223 6.59 -2.63 6.46
C ALA A 223 7.15 -2.06 5.17
N LEU A 224 7.10 -2.89 4.12
CA LEU A 224 7.32 -2.53 2.73
C LEU A 224 5.98 -2.59 2.01
N LEU A 225 5.66 -1.54 1.27
CA LEU A 225 4.41 -1.40 0.52
C LEU A 225 4.70 -1.44 -0.97
N SER A 226 3.88 -2.16 -1.73
CA SER A 226 3.86 -2.09 -3.19
C SER A 226 2.46 -1.68 -3.62
N CYS A 227 2.33 -0.51 -4.24
CA CYS A 227 1.05 0.08 -4.59
C CYS A 227 0.93 0.26 -6.09
N SER A 228 -0.26 0.05 -6.66
CA SER A 228 -0.55 0.42 -8.06
C SER A 228 -2.06 0.65 -8.24
N SER A 229 -2.46 1.33 -9.31
CA SER A 229 -3.88 1.59 -9.60
C SER A 229 -4.37 0.84 -10.84
N VAL A 230 -5.55 0.24 -10.75
CA VAL A 230 -6.25 -0.41 -11.86
C VAL A 230 -7.75 -0.19 -11.68
N GLY A 231 -8.47 0.12 -12.78
CA GLY A 231 -9.94 0.16 -12.76
C GLY A 231 -10.54 1.15 -11.75
N GLY A 232 -9.90 2.31 -11.53
CA GLY A 232 -10.37 3.30 -10.55
C GLY A 232 -10.16 2.93 -9.08
N SER A 233 -9.44 1.83 -8.81
CA SER A 233 -9.01 1.43 -7.46
C SER A 233 -7.49 1.49 -7.34
N VAL A 234 -7.00 1.89 -6.18
CA VAL A 234 -5.60 1.77 -5.76
C VAL A 234 -5.47 0.54 -4.90
N PHE A 235 -4.58 -0.37 -5.29
CA PHE A 235 -4.24 -1.58 -4.56
C PHE A 235 -2.92 -1.38 -3.82
N ILE A 236 -2.86 -1.83 -2.57
CA ILE A 236 -1.71 -1.67 -1.69
C ILE A 236 -1.41 -3.04 -1.07
N LEU A 237 -0.32 -3.68 -1.52
CA LEU A 237 0.22 -4.83 -0.83
C LEU A 237 1.12 -4.35 0.30
N VAL A 238 0.78 -4.72 1.53
CA VAL A 238 1.55 -4.40 2.74
C VAL A 238 2.26 -5.65 3.20
N ALA A 239 3.60 -5.69 3.15
CA ALA A 239 4.43 -6.77 3.70
C ALA A 239 5.17 -6.26 4.95
N GLY A 240 4.87 -6.79 6.13
CA GLY A 240 5.36 -6.24 7.40
C GLY A 240 5.77 -7.28 8.42
N SER A 241 6.61 -6.84 9.35
CA SER A 241 7.17 -7.62 10.46
C SER A 241 7.31 -6.78 11.73
N LEU A 242 7.68 -7.44 12.84
CA LEU A 242 8.14 -6.76 14.05
C LEU A 242 9.46 -6.03 13.79
N ALA A 243 9.65 -4.85 14.38
CA ALA A 243 10.85 -4.04 14.18
C ALA A 243 12.14 -4.78 14.58
N THR A 244 12.09 -5.63 15.61
CA THR A 244 13.21 -6.45 16.11
C THR A 244 13.67 -7.50 15.10
N ARG A 245 12.77 -8.02 14.26
CA ARG A 245 13.06 -9.06 13.26
C ARG A 245 13.27 -8.50 11.86
N TYR A 246 12.91 -7.24 11.62
CA TYR A 246 12.94 -6.63 10.30
C TYR A 246 14.25 -6.86 9.55
N LYS A 247 15.41 -6.65 10.18
CA LYS A 247 16.71 -6.85 9.51
C LYS A 247 16.91 -8.27 8.96
N LYS A 248 16.36 -9.29 9.63
CA LYS A 248 16.44 -10.70 9.23
C LYS A 248 15.48 -11.02 8.08
N VAL A 249 14.23 -10.54 8.18
CA VAL A 249 13.15 -10.88 7.24
C VAL A 249 13.02 -9.89 6.08
N GLN A 250 13.72 -8.76 6.11
CA GLN A 250 13.64 -7.73 5.07
C GLN A 250 13.84 -8.27 3.65
N PRO A 251 14.76 -9.22 3.37
CA PRO A 251 14.89 -9.77 2.02
C PRO A 251 13.62 -10.50 1.54
N GLU A 252 12.93 -11.21 2.43
CA GLU A 252 11.67 -11.88 2.13
C GLU A 252 10.54 -10.87 1.90
N LEU A 253 10.46 -9.83 2.74
CA LEU A 253 9.49 -8.73 2.56
C LEU A 253 9.72 -7.98 1.24
N ALA A 254 10.97 -7.76 0.85
CA ALA A 254 11.33 -7.13 -0.42
C ALA A 254 10.92 -8.02 -1.60
N SER A 255 11.15 -9.33 -1.52
CA SER A 255 10.70 -10.29 -2.56
C SER A 255 9.18 -10.28 -2.73
N ILE A 256 8.42 -10.18 -1.64
CA ILE A 256 6.95 -10.01 -1.69
C ILE A 256 6.59 -8.69 -2.38
N GLN A 257 7.22 -7.58 -1.98
CA GLN A 257 7.00 -6.24 -2.58
C GLN A 257 7.30 -6.22 -4.09
N ASP A 258 8.41 -6.86 -4.50
CA ASP A 258 8.91 -6.89 -5.87
C ASP A 258 8.08 -7.77 -6.80
N SER A 259 7.49 -8.85 -6.28
CA SER A 259 6.67 -9.79 -7.04
C SER A 259 5.22 -9.33 -7.21
N PHE A 260 4.77 -8.31 -6.47
CA PHE A 260 3.40 -7.83 -6.53
C PHE A 260 3.01 -7.30 -7.91
N ARG A 261 1.92 -7.83 -8.46
CA ARG A 261 1.29 -7.35 -9.68
C ARG A 261 -0.23 -7.26 -9.51
N VAL A 262 -0.82 -6.29 -10.19
CA VAL A 262 -2.28 -6.13 -10.30
C VAL A 262 -2.66 -5.80 -11.73
N TYR A 263 -3.69 -6.47 -12.24
CA TYR A 263 -4.14 -6.40 -13.62
C TYR A 263 -5.64 -6.09 -13.69
N SER A 264 -6.05 -5.40 -14.76
CA SER A 264 -7.47 -5.25 -15.06
C SER A 264 -8.02 -6.60 -15.48
N THR A 265 -9.15 -7.00 -14.91
CA THR A 265 -9.94 -8.10 -15.48
C THR A 265 -10.47 -7.63 -16.83
N ARG A 266 -10.26 -8.42 -17.90
CA ARG A 266 -10.99 -8.22 -19.16
C ARG A 266 -12.32 -8.95 -19.00
N ARG A 267 -13.42 -8.22 -19.09
CA ARG A 267 -14.74 -8.83 -19.34
C ARG A 267 -14.99 -8.87 -20.83
#